data_AF-A0A3D2AUB3-F1
#
_entry.id   AF-A0A3D2AUB3-F1
#
_cell.length_a   1.000
_cell.length_b   1.000
_cell.length_c   1.000
_cell.angle_alpha   90.00
_cell.angle_beta   90.00
_cell.angle_gamma   90.00
#
_symmetry.space_group_name_H-M   'P 1'
#
loop_
_entity.id
_entity.type
_entity.pdbx_description
1 polymer ?
#
loop_
_entity_poly.entity_id
_entity_poly.type
_entity_poly.pdbx_seq_one_letter_code
_entity_poly.pdbx_strand_id
1 'polypeptide(L)'
;MSKMLVLVMSVIAMGMLLVGCGSDDPTPTPAPVSAAPTATPVPTGPGSSASNPLKIKVVRPWSTASASIKNFYLPLIDNINKVTEGRLELTDFGGSEVAPAFEQMRPLLDNQFQALYTHASYIQEFTAIGTAGDFVKGDWDAREECGLISSVQDAFKDRLMGAHWMGPNIGAGYKIYLNDEITEPSLKGLKIRDSGLYGPFIKKLG
;
A
#
# COMPACT_ATOMS: atom_id res chain seq x y z
N MET A 1 -1.98 -24.29 -51.80
CA MET A 1 -2.81 -23.14 -51.37
C MET A 1 -2.30 -22.42 -50.11
N SER A 2 -1.10 -22.71 -49.58
CA SER A 2 -0.63 -22.14 -48.29
C SER A 2 0.55 -21.16 -48.40
N LYS A 3 1.00 -20.79 -49.60
CA LYS A 3 2.15 -19.87 -49.78
C LYS A 3 1.82 -18.58 -50.55
N MET A 4 0.62 -18.48 -51.10
CA MET A 4 0.16 -17.29 -51.85
C MET A 4 -0.59 -16.28 -50.97
N LEU A 5 -0.98 -16.66 -49.74
CA LEU A 5 -1.66 -15.78 -48.79
C LEU A 5 -0.68 -14.97 -47.93
N VAL A 6 0.53 -15.47 -47.73
CA VAL A 6 1.55 -14.83 -46.89
C VAL A 6 2.27 -13.69 -47.64
N LEU A 7 2.31 -13.71 -48.97
CA LEU A 7 2.94 -12.65 -49.77
C LEU A 7 2.01 -11.44 -50.01
N VAL A 8 0.69 -11.60 -49.88
CA VAL A 8 -0.29 -10.53 -50.16
C VAL A 8 -0.55 -9.65 -48.94
N MET A 9 -0.31 -10.13 -47.71
CA MET A 9 -0.41 -9.28 -46.51
C MET A 9 0.85 -8.46 -46.19
N SER A 10 2.01 -8.80 -46.75
CA SER A 10 3.24 -8.01 -46.56
C SER A 10 3.41 -6.83 -47.53
N VAL A 11 2.54 -6.69 -48.53
CA VAL A 11 2.56 -5.55 -49.47
C VAL A 11 1.59 -4.43 -49.06
N ILE A 12 0.68 -4.68 -48.10
CA ILE A 12 -0.26 -3.68 -47.60
C ILE A 12 0.36 -2.78 -46.50
N ALA A 13 1.50 -3.17 -45.92
CA ALA A 13 2.18 -2.40 -44.87
C ALA A 13 3.27 -1.42 -45.37
N MET A 14 3.47 -1.29 -46.69
CA MET A 14 4.54 -0.45 -47.27
C MET A 14 4.04 0.51 -48.38
N GLY A 15 2.75 0.89 -48.33
CA GLY A 15 2.08 1.66 -49.39
C GLY A 15 1.22 2.84 -48.91
N MET A 16 1.45 3.37 -47.70
CA MET A 16 0.79 4.60 -47.22
C MET A 16 1.81 5.62 -46.71
N LEU A 17 2.87 5.83 -47.47
CA LEU A 17 3.69 7.03 -47.44
C LEU A 17 3.74 7.55 -48.86
N LEU A 18 3.45 8.84 -49.03
CA LEU A 18 3.36 9.62 -50.30
C LEU A 18 1.95 9.81 -50.86
N VAL A 19 1.12 10.56 -50.11
CA VAL A 19 0.26 11.58 -50.73
C VAL A 19 0.94 12.92 -50.50
N GLY A 20 1.53 13.45 -51.57
CA GLY A 20 1.93 14.84 -51.63
C GLY A 20 0.68 15.71 -51.79
N CYS A 21 0.54 16.70 -50.92
CA CYS A 21 -0.22 17.91 -51.20
C CYS A 21 0.80 19.06 -51.21
N GLY A 22 1.15 19.51 -52.42
CA GLY A 22 1.56 20.89 -52.59
C GLY A 22 0.30 21.74 -52.53
N SER A 23 0.30 22.68 -51.60
CA SER A 23 -0.57 23.87 -51.60
C SER A 23 0.18 24.94 -50.81
N ASP A 24 0.37 26.10 -51.44
CA ASP A 24 0.83 27.32 -50.81
C ASP A 24 -0.10 27.69 -49.63
N ASP A 25 0.46 27.92 -48.43
CA ASP A 25 -0.27 28.54 -47.33
C ASP A 25 0.64 29.46 -46.50
N PRO A 26 0.09 30.57 -45.96
CA PRO A 26 0.84 31.75 -45.55
C PRO A 26 1.54 31.57 -44.20
N THR A 27 2.55 32.42 -43.98
CA THR A 27 3.36 32.55 -42.76
C THR A 27 2.51 32.39 -41.48
N PRO A 28 2.90 31.51 -40.53
CA PRO A 28 2.15 31.32 -39.30
C PRO A 28 2.23 32.58 -38.43
N THR A 29 1.07 33.12 -38.08
CA THR A 29 0.93 34.12 -37.02
C THR A 29 1.31 33.48 -35.68
N PRO A 30 2.05 34.16 -34.78
CA PRO A 30 2.42 33.59 -33.48
C PRO A 30 1.16 33.25 -32.67
N ALA A 31 1.09 32.01 -32.17
CA ALA A 31 0.06 31.58 -31.25
C ALA A 31 0.16 32.36 -29.91
N PRO A 32 -0.96 32.67 -29.25
CA PRO A 32 -0.94 33.35 -27.96
C PRO A 32 -0.23 32.48 -26.92
N VAL A 33 0.66 33.10 -26.14
CA VAL A 33 1.41 32.47 -25.05
C VAL A 33 0.41 31.90 -24.05
N SER A 34 0.48 30.58 -23.83
CA SER A 34 -0.28 29.86 -22.80
C SER A 34 -0.12 30.56 -21.45
N ALA A 35 -1.23 30.96 -20.83
CA ALA A 35 -1.23 31.50 -19.49
C ALA A 35 -0.54 30.52 -18.52
N ALA A 36 0.27 31.07 -17.60
CA ALA A 36 0.92 30.30 -16.55
C ALA A 36 -0.13 29.50 -15.74
N PRO A 37 0.18 28.25 -15.34
CA PRO A 37 -0.74 27.45 -14.56
C PRO A 37 -1.09 28.21 -13.29
N THR A 38 -2.38 28.49 -13.11
CA THR A 38 -2.91 29.09 -11.89
C THR A 38 -2.62 28.13 -10.75
N ALA A 39 -1.84 28.56 -9.76
CA ALA A 39 -1.50 27.75 -8.61
C ALA A 39 -2.78 27.24 -7.93
N THR A 40 -2.92 25.92 -7.83
CA THR A 40 -4.03 25.30 -7.10
C THR A 40 -4.00 25.79 -5.65
N PRO A 41 -5.13 26.29 -5.09
CA PRO A 41 -5.15 26.80 -3.73
C PRO A 41 -4.70 25.70 -2.75
N VAL A 42 -3.73 26.04 -1.91
CA VAL A 42 -3.27 25.18 -0.81
C VAL A 42 -4.44 25.02 0.17
N PRO A 43 -4.82 23.80 0.56
CA PRO A 43 -5.90 23.59 1.53
C PRO A 43 -5.61 24.37 2.82
N THR A 44 -6.61 25.07 3.37
CA THR A 44 -6.49 25.94 4.56
C THR A 44 -7.08 25.32 5.83
N GLY A 45 -7.05 23.99 5.95
CA GLY A 45 -7.54 23.28 7.13
C GLY A 45 -6.57 23.34 8.32
N PRO A 46 -6.99 22.87 9.52
CA PRO A 46 -6.06 22.56 10.60
C PRO A 46 -4.97 21.59 10.10
N GLY A 47 -3.69 21.90 10.31
CA GLY A 47 -2.57 21.08 9.81
C GLY A 47 -1.99 21.45 8.44
N SER A 48 -2.32 22.63 7.92
CA SER A 48 -1.85 23.04 6.60
C SER A 48 -0.53 23.83 6.61
N SER A 49 0.04 24.14 7.79
CA SER A 49 1.30 24.90 7.93
C SER A 49 2.20 24.38 9.06
N ALA A 50 3.50 24.66 8.95
CA ALA A 50 4.50 24.34 9.98
C ALA A 50 4.26 25.05 11.33
N SER A 51 3.58 26.20 11.32
CA SER A 51 3.22 26.95 12.53
C SER A 51 2.01 26.37 13.27
N ASN A 52 1.24 25.49 12.62
CA ASN A 52 0.07 24.85 13.20
C ASN A 52 -0.06 23.39 12.68
N PRO A 53 0.87 22.49 13.07
CA PRO A 53 0.90 21.11 12.60
C PRO A 53 -0.37 20.34 12.97
N LEU A 54 -0.82 19.44 12.09
CA LEU A 54 -1.76 18.39 12.48
C LEU A 54 -0.97 17.30 13.18
N LYS A 55 -1.29 17.11 14.46
CA LYS A 55 -0.64 16.12 15.32
C LYS A 55 -1.35 14.78 15.19
N ILE A 56 -0.59 13.75 14.82
CA ILE A 56 -1.08 12.39 14.64
C ILE A 56 -0.33 11.47 15.61
N LYS A 57 -1.03 10.96 16.61
CA LYS A 57 -0.53 9.89 17.48
C LYS A 57 -0.66 8.56 16.76
N VAL A 58 0.45 7.87 16.57
CA VAL A 58 0.51 6.55 15.91
C VAL A 58 0.82 5.49 16.95
N VAL A 59 0.03 4.42 17.01
CA VAL A 59 0.25 3.27 17.91
C VAL A 59 0.73 2.05 17.11
N ARG A 60 1.50 1.17 17.75
CA ARG A 60 2.01 -0.10 17.18
C ARG A 60 1.80 -1.29 18.12
N PRO A 61 1.59 -2.53 17.66
CA PRO A 61 1.45 -3.67 18.58
C PRO A 61 2.80 -4.21 19.07
N TRP A 62 3.88 -4.01 18.32
CA TRP A 62 5.19 -4.62 18.59
C TRP A 62 6.20 -3.65 19.19
N SER A 63 7.24 -4.19 19.85
CA SER A 63 8.36 -3.42 20.43
C SER A 63 9.17 -2.69 19.36
N THR A 64 9.79 -1.55 19.70
CA THR A 64 10.74 -0.82 18.84
C THR A 64 11.95 -1.65 18.42
N ALA A 65 12.27 -2.71 19.16
CA ALA A 65 13.34 -3.64 18.79
C ALA A 65 12.96 -4.57 17.62
N SER A 66 11.66 -4.71 17.30
CA SER A 66 11.19 -5.60 16.24
C SER A 66 11.63 -5.08 14.87
N ALA A 67 12.07 -5.96 13.96
CA ALA A 67 12.58 -5.56 12.65
C ALA A 67 11.59 -4.72 11.84
N SER A 68 10.29 -5.07 11.86
CA SER A 68 9.23 -4.31 11.19
C SER A 68 9.10 -2.89 11.77
N ILE A 69 9.28 -2.73 13.09
CA ILE A 69 9.20 -1.40 13.72
C ILE A 69 10.45 -0.57 13.41
N LYS A 70 11.62 -1.15 13.68
CA LYS A 70 12.93 -0.50 13.49
C LYS A 70 13.19 -0.09 12.04
N ASN A 71 12.90 -0.97 11.09
CA ASN A 71 13.33 -0.81 9.70
C ASN A 71 12.25 -0.21 8.79
N PHE A 72 10.99 -0.12 9.23
CA PHE A 72 9.91 0.42 8.42
C PHE A 72 9.09 1.48 9.17
N TYR A 73 8.47 1.13 10.30
CA TYR A 73 7.56 2.05 11.00
C TYR A 73 8.24 3.36 11.46
N LEU A 74 9.39 3.28 12.15
CA LEU A 74 10.08 4.48 12.61
C LEU A 74 10.60 5.33 11.42
N PRO A 75 11.26 4.74 10.40
CA PRO A 75 11.58 5.47 9.18
C PRO A 75 10.38 6.08 8.45
N LEU A 76 9.22 5.41 8.45
CA LEU A 76 7.99 5.95 7.86
C LEU A 76 7.55 7.23 8.57
N ILE A 77 7.54 7.23 9.90
CA ILE A 77 7.22 8.43 10.70
C ILE A 77 8.22 9.55 10.39
N ASP A 78 9.51 9.26 10.44
CA ASP A 78 10.57 10.26 10.19
C ASP A 78 10.46 10.84 8.77
N ASN A 79 10.22 9.99 7.78
CA ASN A 79 10.08 10.41 6.39
C ASN A 79 8.83 11.27 6.20
N ILE A 80 7.68 10.90 6.78
CA ILE A 80 6.45 11.72 6.70
C ILE A 80 6.67 13.09 7.36
N ASN A 81 7.26 13.13 8.55
CA ASN A 81 7.56 14.40 9.22
C ASN A 81 8.51 15.28 8.39
N LYS A 82 9.52 14.66 7.77
CA LYS A 82 10.47 15.36 6.90
C LYS A 82 9.80 15.92 5.63
N VAL A 83 9.06 15.10 4.88
CA VAL A 83 8.46 15.54 3.60
C VAL A 83 7.28 16.49 3.79
N THR A 84 6.66 16.48 4.98
CA THR A 84 5.58 17.42 5.30
C THR A 84 6.09 18.74 5.85
N GLU A 85 7.39 18.85 6.16
CA GLU A 85 8.06 20.06 6.65
C GLU A 85 7.32 20.66 7.86
N GLY A 86 6.88 19.78 8.77
CA GLY A 86 6.15 20.19 9.98
C GLY A 86 4.68 20.54 9.76
N ARG A 87 4.10 20.32 8.58
CA ARG A 87 2.63 20.40 8.40
C ARG A 87 1.90 19.24 9.09
N LEU A 88 2.52 18.05 9.08
CA LEU A 88 2.11 16.92 9.90
C LEU A 88 3.18 16.67 10.96
N GLU A 89 2.72 16.27 12.14
CA GLU A 89 3.58 15.82 13.25
C GLU A 89 3.10 14.43 13.67
N LEU A 90 3.70 13.39 13.08
CA LEU A 90 3.50 12.02 13.48
C LEU A 90 4.41 11.69 14.66
N THR A 91 3.84 11.07 15.68
CA THR A 91 4.56 10.65 16.90
C THR A 91 4.31 9.18 17.17
N ASP A 92 5.37 8.43 17.50
CA ASP A 92 5.22 7.09 18.07
C ASP A 92 4.63 7.25 19.48
N PHE A 93 3.34 6.95 19.62
CA PHE A 93 2.58 7.13 20.86
C PHE A 93 2.70 5.92 21.80
N GLY A 94 3.42 4.88 21.38
CA GLY A 94 3.67 3.68 22.16
C GLY A 94 3.08 2.44 21.50
N GLY A 95 3.08 1.33 22.24
CA GLY A 95 2.58 0.07 21.74
C GLY A 95 1.64 -0.71 22.63
N SER A 96 1.93 -1.99 22.86
CA SER A 96 1.04 -2.88 23.62
C SER A 96 0.87 -2.44 25.09
N GLU A 97 1.72 -1.56 25.58
CA GLU A 97 1.60 -0.86 26.86
C GLU A 97 0.49 0.20 26.89
N VAL A 98 0.04 0.70 25.73
CA VAL A 98 -1.11 1.61 25.60
C VAL A 98 -2.42 0.82 25.59
N ALA A 99 -2.48 -0.23 24.78
CA ALA A 99 -3.57 -1.21 24.72
C ALA A 99 -3.06 -2.53 24.13
N PRO A 100 -3.57 -3.70 24.54
CA PRO A 100 -3.16 -4.99 23.99
C PRO A 100 -3.30 -5.05 22.46
N ALA A 101 -2.36 -5.70 21.77
CA ALA A 101 -2.25 -5.70 20.30
C ALA A 101 -3.57 -6.00 19.53
N PHE A 102 -4.39 -6.93 20.04
CA PHE A 102 -5.68 -7.32 19.43
C PHE A 102 -6.85 -6.41 19.81
N GLU A 103 -6.62 -5.45 20.71
CA GLU A 103 -7.65 -4.53 21.24
C GLU A 103 -7.41 -3.10 20.76
N GLN A 104 -6.28 -2.81 20.11
CA GLN A 104 -5.87 -1.46 19.68
C GLN A 104 -6.84 -0.79 18.70
N MET A 105 -7.62 -1.55 17.93
CA MET A 105 -8.62 -0.95 17.05
C MET A 105 -9.71 -0.18 17.80
N ARG A 106 -10.11 -0.65 18.99
CA ARG A 106 -11.21 0.00 19.71
C ARG A 106 -10.85 1.43 20.16
N PRO A 107 -9.70 1.67 20.83
CA PRO A 107 -9.21 3.01 21.11
C PRO A 107 -8.99 3.90 19.88
N LEU A 108 -8.60 3.33 18.71
CA LEU A 108 -8.52 4.08 17.45
C LEU A 108 -9.89 4.61 17.05
N LEU A 109 -10.90 3.74 17.03
CA LEU A 109 -12.27 4.10 16.64
C LEU A 109 -12.93 5.06 17.63
N ASP A 110 -12.54 5.00 18.90
CA ASP A 110 -12.96 5.95 19.95
C ASP A 110 -12.08 7.23 19.97
N ASN A 111 -11.22 7.44 18.94
CA ASN A 111 -10.37 8.62 18.72
C ASN A 111 -9.39 8.93 19.88
N GLN A 112 -8.91 7.92 20.60
CA GLN A 112 -7.87 8.10 21.62
C GLN A 112 -6.48 8.35 21.01
N PHE A 113 -6.27 7.88 19.78
CA PHE A 113 -5.15 8.19 18.90
C PHE A 113 -5.62 8.17 17.44
N GLN A 114 -4.81 8.70 16.52
CA GLN A 114 -5.26 9.04 15.17
C GLN A 114 -4.83 8.01 14.12
N ALA A 115 -3.84 7.17 14.41
CA ALA A 115 -3.38 6.14 13.49
C ALA A 115 -2.90 4.88 14.22
N LEU A 116 -3.05 3.74 13.55
CA LEU A 116 -2.60 2.44 14.02
C LEU A 116 -1.74 1.78 12.94
N TYR A 117 -0.52 1.40 13.29
CA TYR A 117 0.28 0.47 12.50
C TYR A 117 0.09 -0.92 13.08
N THR A 118 -0.62 -1.82 12.40
CA THR A 118 -0.88 -3.18 12.88
C THR A 118 -0.87 -4.20 11.75
N HIS A 119 -0.95 -5.49 12.09
CA HIS A 119 -1.15 -6.54 11.11
C HIS A 119 -2.64 -6.73 10.82
N ALA A 120 -3.01 -6.94 9.56
CA ALA A 120 -4.41 -7.15 9.19
C ALA A 120 -5.04 -8.38 9.88
N SER A 121 -4.23 -9.37 10.28
CA SER A 121 -4.72 -10.51 11.04
C SER A 121 -5.19 -10.17 12.46
N TYR A 122 -4.89 -8.97 12.98
CA TYR A 122 -5.31 -8.55 14.32
C TYR A 122 -6.65 -7.82 14.30
N ILE A 123 -7.20 -7.59 13.09
CA ILE A 123 -8.42 -6.81 12.84
C ILE A 123 -9.40 -7.61 11.95
N GLN A 124 -9.31 -8.94 11.97
CA GLN A 124 -10.08 -9.84 11.12
C GLN A 124 -11.58 -9.82 11.43
N GLU A 125 -11.98 -9.33 12.60
CA GLU A 125 -13.36 -9.08 12.97
C GLU A 125 -14.05 -8.09 12.03
N PHE A 126 -13.28 -7.18 11.40
CA PHE A 126 -13.81 -6.27 10.40
C PHE A 126 -13.89 -6.95 9.04
N THR A 127 -12.83 -7.60 8.57
CA THR A 127 -12.85 -8.38 7.32
C THR A 127 -11.66 -9.33 7.21
N ALA A 128 -11.90 -10.54 6.69
CA ALA A 128 -10.83 -11.48 6.37
C ALA A 128 -10.01 -11.07 5.13
N ILE A 129 -10.57 -10.23 4.25
CA ILE A 129 -9.88 -9.79 3.01
C ILE A 129 -8.61 -8.98 3.33
N GLY A 130 -8.53 -8.33 4.50
CA GLY A 130 -7.35 -7.57 4.90
C GLY A 130 -6.05 -8.39 4.90
N THR A 131 -6.14 -9.71 5.09
CA THR A 131 -4.97 -10.62 5.05
C THR A 131 -4.64 -11.18 3.66
N ALA A 132 -5.37 -10.82 2.61
CA ALA A 132 -5.13 -11.33 1.26
C ALA A 132 -3.70 -11.04 0.76
N GLY A 133 -3.12 -9.91 1.18
CA GLY A 133 -1.76 -9.49 0.84
C GLY A 133 -0.65 -10.44 1.29
N ASP A 134 -0.93 -11.32 2.26
CA ASP A 134 0.02 -12.31 2.78
C ASP A 134 0.19 -13.53 1.86
N PHE A 135 -0.79 -13.78 0.99
CA PHE A 135 -0.82 -14.95 0.12
C PHE A 135 -0.32 -14.68 -1.29
N VAL A 136 0.07 -13.43 -1.59
CA VAL A 136 0.39 -12.97 -2.94
C VAL A 136 1.77 -12.33 -3.00
N LYS A 137 2.40 -12.43 -4.17
CA LYS A 137 3.66 -11.75 -4.51
C LYS A 137 3.36 -10.50 -5.33
N GLY A 138 4.35 -9.62 -5.45
CA GLY A 138 4.24 -8.35 -6.17
C GLY A 138 4.56 -7.18 -5.26
N ASP A 139 5.13 -6.14 -5.86
CA ASP A 139 5.35 -4.83 -5.26
C ASP A 139 4.03 -4.04 -5.18
N TRP A 140 4.11 -2.74 -4.86
CA TRP A 140 2.95 -1.88 -4.79
C TRP A 140 2.21 -1.80 -6.13
N ASP A 141 2.95 -1.48 -7.21
CA ASP A 141 2.38 -1.25 -8.54
C ASP A 141 1.64 -2.48 -9.06
N ALA A 142 2.23 -3.68 -8.93
CA ALA A 142 1.56 -4.91 -9.35
C ALA A 142 0.27 -5.19 -8.55
N ARG A 143 0.28 -4.88 -7.24
CA ARG A 143 -0.90 -5.07 -6.36
C ARG A 143 -1.99 -4.03 -6.63
N GLU A 144 -1.61 -2.81 -6.99
CA GLU A 144 -2.55 -1.75 -7.40
C GLU A 144 -3.17 -2.08 -8.75
N GLU A 145 -2.35 -2.43 -9.76
CA GLU A 145 -2.79 -2.75 -11.12
C GLU A 145 -3.78 -3.92 -11.16
N CYS A 146 -3.54 -4.97 -10.37
CA CYS A 146 -4.46 -6.12 -10.28
C CYS A 146 -5.68 -5.89 -9.37
N GLY A 147 -5.83 -4.71 -8.76
CA GLY A 147 -6.99 -4.35 -7.95
C GLY A 147 -7.00 -4.91 -6.52
N LEU A 148 -5.89 -5.44 -6.02
CA LEU A 148 -5.81 -5.95 -4.65
C LEU A 148 -5.98 -4.82 -3.63
N ILE A 149 -5.30 -3.69 -3.84
CA ILE A 149 -5.32 -2.55 -2.92
C ILE A 149 -6.73 -1.98 -2.78
N SER A 150 -7.41 -1.71 -3.90
CA SER A 150 -8.79 -1.22 -3.91
C SER A 150 -9.77 -2.22 -3.30
N SER A 151 -9.62 -3.52 -3.59
CA SER A 151 -10.46 -4.56 -2.99
C SER A 151 -10.34 -4.60 -1.46
N VAL A 152 -9.13 -4.40 -0.91
CA VAL A 152 -8.93 -4.31 0.55
C VAL A 152 -9.54 -3.03 1.11
N GLN A 153 -9.34 -1.89 0.46
CA GLN A 153 -9.93 -0.62 0.87
C GLN A 153 -11.46 -0.68 0.89
N ASP A 154 -12.08 -1.21 -0.17
CA ASP A 154 -13.52 -1.38 -0.28
C ASP A 154 -14.07 -2.31 0.80
N ALA A 155 -13.35 -3.40 1.12
CA ALA A 155 -13.74 -4.32 2.18
C ALA A 155 -13.75 -3.68 3.58
N PHE A 156 -12.92 -2.64 3.80
CA PHE A 156 -12.84 -1.92 5.08
C PHE A 156 -13.71 -0.65 5.13
N LYS A 157 -14.02 -0.05 3.99
CA LYS A 157 -14.61 1.30 3.85
C LYS A 157 -15.74 1.60 4.84
N ASP A 158 -16.75 0.72 4.91
CA ASP A 158 -17.93 0.94 5.74
C ASP A 158 -17.83 0.29 7.13
N ARG A 159 -16.72 -0.39 7.42
CA ARG A 159 -16.53 -1.20 8.64
C ARG A 159 -15.65 -0.53 9.68
N LEU A 160 -14.80 0.41 9.26
CA LEU A 160 -13.84 1.09 10.12
C LEU A 160 -14.38 2.39 10.74
N MET A 161 -15.70 2.61 10.75
CA MET A 161 -16.35 3.72 11.46
C MET A 161 -15.69 5.11 11.23
N GLY A 162 -15.23 5.38 10.01
CA GLY A 162 -14.55 6.62 9.64
C GLY A 162 -13.02 6.58 9.66
N ALA A 163 -12.40 5.51 10.15
CA ALA A 163 -10.97 5.25 9.94
C ALA A 163 -10.73 4.68 8.53
N HIS A 164 -9.52 4.90 8.01
CA HIS A 164 -9.13 4.52 6.65
C HIS A 164 -7.96 3.55 6.68
N TRP A 165 -8.05 2.48 5.88
CA TRP A 165 -6.92 1.61 5.64
C TRP A 165 -5.99 2.26 4.59
N MET A 166 -4.73 2.49 4.99
CA MET A 166 -3.79 3.29 4.19
C MET A 166 -2.87 2.48 3.28
N GLY A 167 -2.74 1.18 3.50
CA GLY A 167 -1.82 0.34 2.74
C GLY A 167 -1.08 -0.68 3.61
N PRO A 168 -0.44 -1.69 3.00
CA PRO A 168 0.37 -2.67 3.72
C PRO A 168 1.85 -2.27 3.73
N ASN A 169 2.60 -2.85 4.67
CA ASN A 169 4.04 -3.03 4.48
C ASN A 169 4.25 -4.23 3.53
N ILE A 170 4.96 -4.02 2.43
CA ILE A 170 5.21 -5.05 1.39
C ILE A 170 6.65 -5.57 1.54
N GLY A 171 6.82 -6.88 1.35
CA GLY A 171 8.14 -7.52 1.26
C GLY A 171 8.52 -8.38 2.46
N ALA A 172 7.74 -8.36 3.54
CA ALA A 172 7.87 -9.30 4.64
C ALA A 172 6.91 -10.48 4.44
N GLY A 173 7.40 -11.57 3.84
CA GLY A 173 6.65 -12.84 3.79
C GLY A 173 6.66 -13.55 5.14
N TYR A 174 5.64 -14.37 5.40
CA TYR A 174 5.58 -15.20 6.60
C TYR A 174 6.70 -16.24 6.62
N LYS A 175 7.35 -16.38 7.78
CA LYS A 175 8.42 -17.34 8.00
C LYS A 175 8.13 -18.11 9.29
N ILE A 176 8.31 -19.42 9.23
CA ILE A 176 8.28 -20.27 10.41
C ILE A 176 9.72 -20.38 10.90
N TYR A 177 9.95 -20.00 12.15
CA TYR A 177 11.24 -20.18 12.82
C TYR A 177 11.10 -21.35 13.79
N LEU A 178 11.98 -22.33 13.65
CA LEU A 178 12.02 -23.53 14.50
C LEU A 178 13.27 -23.46 15.38
N ASN A 179 13.17 -24.07 16.58
CA ASN A 179 14.33 -24.20 17.47
C ASN A 179 15.34 -25.22 16.94
N ASP A 180 14.80 -26.28 16.34
CA ASP A 180 15.55 -27.42 15.82
C ASP A 180 15.34 -27.51 14.30
N GLU A 181 16.36 -27.99 13.60
CA GLU A 181 16.25 -28.32 12.19
C GLU A 181 15.27 -29.49 11.98
N ILE A 182 14.48 -29.41 10.91
CA ILE A 182 13.65 -30.54 10.46
C ILE A 182 14.34 -31.22 9.27
N THR A 183 14.46 -32.53 9.33
CA THR A 183 15.06 -33.33 8.24
C THR A 183 14.02 -33.82 7.25
N GLU A 184 12.74 -33.67 7.56
CA GLU A 184 11.60 -34.06 6.74
C GLU A 184 10.67 -32.85 6.56
N PRO A 185 9.95 -32.73 5.43
CA PRO A 185 9.03 -31.63 5.16
C PRO A 185 7.70 -31.79 5.94
N SER A 186 7.78 -31.87 7.27
CA SER A 186 6.65 -32.14 8.16
C SER A 186 6.76 -31.27 9.41
N LEU A 187 5.64 -30.67 9.82
CA LEU A 187 5.53 -29.95 11.09
C LEU A 187 4.94 -30.82 12.21
N LYS A 188 4.79 -32.13 11.95
CA LYS A 188 4.07 -33.05 12.82
C LYS A 188 4.59 -33.06 14.25
N GLY A 189 3.72 -32.71 15.20
CA GLY A 189 4.03 -32.75 16.63
C GLY A 189 4.81 -31.55 17.14
N LEU A 190 5.12 -30.57 16.28
CA LEU A 190 5.73 -29.31 16.69
C LEU A 190 4.67 -28.39 17.30
N LYS A 191 5.02 -27.75 18.42
CA LYS A 191 4.22 -26.66 18.99
C LYS A 191 4.71 -25.33 18.41
N ILE A 192 4.01 -24.84 17.39
CA ILE A 192 4.38 -23.60 16.69
C ILE A 192 3.45 -22.47 17.12
N ARG A 193 4.04 -21.34 17.53
CA ARG A 193 3.30 -20.10 17.78
C ARG A 193 3.03 -19.41 16.45
N ASP A 194 1.78 -19.03 16.20
CA ASP A 194 1.39 -18.30 15.00
C ASP A 194 0.89 -16.87 15.27
N SER A 195 0.79 -16.08 14.20
CA SER A 195 -0.10 -14.92 14.15
C SER A 195 -1.42 -15.41 13.56
N GLY A 196 -2.55 -15.12 14.21
CA GLY A 196 -3.83 -15.86 14.12
C GLY A 196 -4.36 -16.29 12.73
N LEU A 197 -3.86 -15.73 11.64
CA LEU A 197 -4.09 -16.19 10.27
C LEU A 197 -3.52 -17.60 9.99
N TYR A 198 -2.32 -17.92 10.48
CA TYR A 198 -1.56 -19.08 10.01
C TYR A 198 -1.82 -20.36 10.80
N GLY A 199 -2.37 -20.27 12.01
CA GLY A 199 -2.64 -21.42 12.87
C GLY A 199 -3.40 -22.56 12.18
N PRO A 200 -4.53 -22.30 11.48
CA PRO A 200 -5.24 -23.35 10.74
C PRO A 200 -4.42 -23.97 9.61
N PHE A 201 -3.57 -23.18 8.94
CA PHE A 201 -2.68 -23.67 7.88
C PHE A 201 -1.58 -24.56 8.46
N ILE A 202 -0.91 -24.10 9.52
CA ILE A 202 0.16 -24.84 10.21
C ILE A 202 -0.38 -26.19 10.74
N LYS A 203 -1.56 -26.22 11.36
CA LYS A 203 -2.20 -27.46 11.83
C LYS A 203 -2.49 -28.48 10.73
N LYS A 204 -2.73 -28.02 9.50
CA LYS A 204 -2.91 -28.92 8.35
C LYS A 204 -1.59 -29.51 7.85
N LEU A 205 -0.46 -28.87 8.19
CA LEU A 205 0.89 -29.34 7.87
C LEU A 205 1.48 -30.26 8.95
N GLY A 206 0.85 -30.40 10.12
CA GLY A 206 1.25 -31.31 11.21
C GLY A 206 0.97 -30.75 12.60
#